data_AF-A0A1H2IAV8-F1
#
_entry.id   AF-A0A1H2IAV8-F1
#
_cell.length_a   1.000
_cell.length_b   1.000
_cell.length_c   1.000
_cell.angle_alpha   90.00
_cell.angle_beta   90.00
_cell.angle_gamma   90.00
#
_symmetry.space_group_name_H-M   'P 1'
#
loop_
_entity.id
_entity.type
_entity.pdbx_description
1 polymer ?
#
loop_
_entity_poly.entity_id
_entity_poly.type
_entity_poly.pdbx_seq_one_letter_code
_entity_poly.pdbx_strand_id
1 'polypeptide(L)'
;MKRAKNFKGIRPDFDEFESSDSAFLNRQYDRFRKRLITLYHEINEALLVNDEQLQYATIIKAFAHVEQADKLFIQQIVQTSSDNKEENLDLSTLFLVNRLFTQACRMFIFSMKDVLLTQEKTIAFDKAVEP
;
A
#
# COMPACT_ATOMS: atom_id res chain seq x y z
N MET A 1 -13.39 -10.43 -4.84
CA MET A 1 -12.83 -10.35 -6.22
C MET A 1 -12.49 -8.93 -6.73
N LYS A 2 -12.60 -7.84 -5.96
CA LYS A 2 -12.24 -6.46 -6.41
C LYS A 2 -10.74 -6.09 -6.31
N ARG A 3 -9.90 -6.87 -5.61
CA ARG A 3 -8.48 -6.56 -5.28
C ARG A 3 -7.55 -6.55 -6.49
N ALA A 4 -7.59 -7.62 -7.26
CA ALA A 4 -6.79 -7.77 -8.47
C ALA A 4 -7.21 -6.76 -9.55
N LYS A 5 -8.45 -6.23 -9.49
CA LYS A 5 -8.93 -5.23 -10.45
C LYS A 5 -8.21 -3.88 -10.27
N ASN A 6 -7.92 -3.48 -9.03
CA ASN A 6 -7.16 -2.25 -8.77
C ASN A 6 -5.71 -2.39 -9.24
N PHE A 7 -5.02 -3.48 -8.88
CA PHE A 7 -3.66 -3.73 -9.36
C PHE A 7 -3.57 -3.87 -10.89
N LYS A 8 -4.53 -4.57 -11.51
CA LYS A 8 -4.63 -4.67 -12.96
C LYS A 8 -4.91 -3.30 -13.61
N GLY A 9 -5.70 -2.47 -12.92
CA GLY A 9 -6.06 -1.13 -13.39
C GLY A 9 -4.88 -0.15 -13.42
N ILE A 10 -3.95 -0.26 -12.46
CA ILE A 10 -2.76 0.62 -12.37
C ILE A 10 -1.51 0.07 -13.04
N ARG A 11 -1.61 -1.11 -13.67
CA ARG A 11 -0.46 -1.76 -14.29
C ARG A 11 0.11 -0.96 -15.47
N PRO A 12 -0.72 -0.42 -16.39
CA PRO A 12 -0.21 0.44 -17.45
C PRO A 12 0.56 1.65 -16.90
N ASP A 13 0.08 2.27 -15.82
CA ASP A 13 0.76 3.40 -15.19
C ASP A 13 2.11 3.00 -14.59
N PHE A 14 2.22 1.79 -14.02
CA PHE A 14 3.49 1.25 -13.53
C PHE A 14 4.49 1.00 -14.67
N ASP A 15 4.02 0.42 -15.78
CA ASP A 15 4.85 0.19 -16.96
C ASP A 15 5.34 1.54 -17.55
N GLU A 16 4.49 2.58 -17.53
CA GLU A 16 4.86 3.94 -17.91
C GLU A 16 5.88 4.56 -16.93
N PHE A 17 5.68 4.43 -15.62
CA PHE A 17 6.61 4.98 -14.63
C PHE A 17 7.99 4.33 -14.68
N GLU A 18 8.07 3.03 -14.98
CA GLU A 18 9.32 2.27 -15.12
C GLU A 18 10.07 2.60 -16.42
N SER A 19 9.33 2.92 -17.50
CA SER A 19 9.92 3.23 -18.80
C SER A 19 10.10 4.73 -19.06
N SER A 20 9.65 5.59 -18.14
CA SER A 20 9.75 7.03 -18.26
C SER A 20 11.21 7.51 -18.21
N ASP A 21 11.54 8.55 -18.97
CA ASP A 21 12.81 9.29 -18.83
C ASP A 21 12.87 10.13 -17.54
N SER A 22 11.74 10.30 -16.83
CA SER A 22 11.69 11.03 -15.57
C SER A 22 12.33 10.20 -14.44
N ALA A 23 13.48 10.66 -13.96
CA ALA A 23 14.11 10.10 -12.76
C ALA A 23 13.21 10.21 -11.51
N PHE A 24 12.25 11.13 -11.50
CA PHE A 24 11.26 11.21 -10.44
C PHE A 24 10.24 10.08 -10.51
N LEU A 25 9.64 9.81 -11.68
CA LEU A 25 8.66 8.73 -11.85
C LEU A 25 9.26 7.35 -11.58
N ASN A 26 10.46 7.09 -12.08
CA ASN A 26 11.22 5.87 -11.77
C ASN A 26 11.42 5.66 -10.26
N ARG A 27 11.76 6.73 -9.53
CA ARG A 27 11.89 6.66 -8.07
C ARG A 27 10.57 6.35 -7.37
N GLN A 28 9.43 6.84 -7.89
CA GLN A 28 8.12 6.48 -7.34
C GLN A 28 7.77 5.02 -7.63
N TYR A 29 8.06 4.52 -8.83
CA TYR A 29 7.90 3.11 -9.17
C TYR A 29 8.67 2.19 -8.20
N ASP A 30 9.95 2.48 -7.96
CA ASP A 30 10.77 1.72 -7.01
C ASP A 30 10.19 1.72 -5.59
N ARG A 31 9.58 2.84 -5.16
CA ARG A 31 8.92 2.93 -3.86
C ARG A 31 7.67 2.07 -3.80
N PHE A 32 6.85 2.04 -4.85
CA PHE A 32 5.70 1.13 -4.92
C PHE A 32 6.13 -0.33 -4.85
N ARG A 33 7.20 -0.71 -5.57
CA ARG A 33 7.76 -2.06 -5.51
C ARG A 33 8.24 -2.43 -4.11
N LYS A 34 8.99 -1.54 -3.46
CA LYS A 34 9.46 -1.75 -2.07
C LYS A 34 8.29 -1.94 -1.12
N ARG A 35 7.24 -1.10 -1.20
CA ARG A 35 6.03 -1.23 -0.38
C ARG A 35 5.34 -2.58 -0.58
N LEU A 36 5.26 -3.07 -1.82
CA LEU A 36 4.65 -4.36 -2.11
C LEU A 36 5.47 -5.54 -1.55
N ILE A 37 6.80 -5.48 -1.68
CA ILE A 37 7.72 -6.49 -1.12
C ILE A 37 7.64 -6.51 0.41
N THR A 38 7.65 -5.33 1.05
CA THR A 38 7.48 -5.22 2.51
C THR A 38 6.16 -5.86 2.94
N LEU A 39 5.05 -5.51 2.29
CA LEU A 39 3.76 -6.11 2.58
C LEU A 39 3.82 -7.63 2.41
N TYR A 40 4.37 -8.14 1.30
CA TYR A 40 4.51 -9.58 1.08
C TYR A 40 5.26 -10.29 2.24
N HIS A 41 6.33 -9.71 2.76
CA HIS A 41 7.04 -10.29 3.91
C HIS A 41 6.19 -10.29 5.18
N GLU A 42 5.49 -9.20 5.48
CA GLU A 42 4.59 -9.11 6.63
C GLU A 42 3.42 -10.10 6.54
N ILE A 43 2.91 -10.30 5.32
CA ILE A 43 1.89 -11.30 5.03
C ILE A 43 2.40 -12.70 5.34
N ASN A 44 3.59 -13.05 4.85
CA ASN A 44 4.19 -14.35 5.13
C ASN A 44 4.49 -14.56 6.62
N GLU A 45 4.96 -13.52 7.31
CA GLU A 45 5.18 -13.57 8.75
C GLU A 45 3.87 -13.90 9.49
N ALA A 46 2.77 -13.20 9.19
CA ALA A 46 1.48 -13.48 9.80
C ALA A 46 0.95 -14.89 9.49
N LEU A 47 1.27 -15.46 8.32
CA LEU A 47 0.87 -16.82 7.94
C LEU A 47 1.67 -17.92 8.66
N LEU A 48 2.91 -17.66 9.04
CA LEU A 48 3.81 -18.63 9.69
C LEU A 48 3.71 -18.62 11.21
N VAL A 49 3.11 -17.58 11.80
CA VAL A 49 2.90 -17.45 13.23
C VAL A 49 1.72 -18.32 13.67
N ASN A 50 1.97 -19.22 14.63
CA ASN A 50 0.94 -20.10 15.22
C ASN A 50 0.33 -19.54 16.53
N ASP A 51 0.78 -18.37 16.98
CA ASP A 51 0.23 -17.67 18.15
C ASP A 51 -0.79 -16.62 17.69
N GLU A 52 -2.04 -16.75 18.15
CA GLU A 52 -3.15 -15.89 17.72
C GLU A 52 -2.91 -14.41 18.05
N GLN A 53 -2.32 -14.11 19.20
CA GLN A 53 -2.08 -12.74 19.65
C GLN A 53 -0.98 -12.08 18.81
N LEU A 54 0.09 -12.81 18.53
CA LEU A 54 1.18 -12.37 17.68
C LEU A 54 0.70 -12.22 16.23
N GLN A 55 -0.11 -13.15 15.73
CA GLN A 55 -0.70 -13.06 14.39
C GLN A 55 -1.58 -11.80 14.25
N TYR A 56 -2.44 -11.54 15.24
CA TYR A 56 -3.21 -10.30 15.31
C TYR A 56 -2.32 -9.05 15.28
N ALA A 57 -1.27 -9.02 16.12
CA ALA A 57 -0.34 -7.89 16.18
C ALA A 57 0.39 -7.66 14.84
N THR A 58 0.81 -8.73 14.16
CA THR A 58 1.48 -8.65 12.86
C THR A 58 0.54 -8.10 11.78
N ILE A 59 -0.72 -8.52 11.74
CA ILE A 59 -1.71 -8.01 10.77
C ILE A 59 -2.02 -6.53 11.01
N ILE A 60 -2.17 -6.10 12.27
CA ILE A 60 -2.36 -4.68 12.64
C ILE A 60 -1.14 -3.85 12.23
N LYS A 61 0.06 -4.34 12.52
CA LYS A 61 1.31 -3.67 12.15
C LYS A 61 1.43 -3.47 10.64
N ALA A 62 1.10 -4.51 9.85
CA ALA A 62 1.10 -4.43 8.40
C ALA A 62 0.11 -3.35 7.89
N PHE A 63 -1.07 -3.25 8.51
CA PHE A 63 -2.04 -2.21 8.16
C PHE A 63 -1.48 -0.81 8.46
N ALA A 64 -0.94 -0.61 9.65
CA ALA A 64 -0.36 0.67 10.05
C ALA A 64 0.81 1.09 9.13
N HIS A 65 1.65 0.14 8.69
CA HIS A 65 2.71 0.41 7.73
C HIS A 65 2.17 0.84 6.36
N VAL A 66 1.10 0.21 5.86
CA VAL A 66 0.43 0.63 4.62
C VAL A 66 -0.09 2.07 4.73
N GLU A 67 -0.73 2.42 5.85
CA GLU A 67 -1.25 3.77 6.12
C GLU A 67 -0.14 4.81 6.21
N GLN A 68 0.92 4.48 6.95
CA GLN A 68 2.06 5.38 7.12
C GLN A 68 2.77 5.63 5.78
N ALA A 69 2.94 4.59 4.96
CA ALA A 69 3.55 4.73 3.64
C ALA A 69 2.71 5.60 2.70
N ASP A 70 1.37 5.50 2.78
CA ASP A 70 0.46 6.36 2.02
C ASP A 70 0.59 7.84 2.44
N LYS A 71 0.57 8.10 3.74
CA LYS A 71 0.74 9.44 4.29
C LYS A 71 2.08 10.07 3.90
N LEU A 72 3.17 9.31 4.03
CA LEU A 72 4.51 9.77 3.66
C LEU A 72 4.62 10.03 2.15
N PHE A 73 4.00 9.19 1.32
CA PHE A 73 3.94 9.41 -0.12
C PHE A 73 3.27 10.76 -0.42
N ILE A 74 2.07 11.00 0.11
CA ILE A 74 1.33 12.25 -0.14
C ILE A 74 2.16 13.48 0.28
N GLN A 75 2.76 13.45 1.47
CA GLN A 75 3.61 14.54 1.97
C GLN A 75 4.80 14.81 1.04
N GLN A 76 5.46 13.77 0.56
CA GLN A 76 6.61 13.90 -0.34
C GLN A 76 6.22 14.45 -1.71
N ILE A 77 5.09 14.01 -2.28
CA ILE A 77 4.62 14.52 -3.57
C ILE A 77 4.23 15.99 -3.45
N VAL A 78 3.50 16.38 -2.39
CA VAL A 78 3.14 17.79 -2.15
C VAL A 78 4.38 18.68 -2.00
N GLN A 79 5.37 18.23 -1.23
CA GLN A 79 6.63 18.97 -1.08
C GLN A 79 7.35 19.12 -2.43
N THR A 80 7.51 18.03 -3.17
CA THR A 80 8.19 18.03 -4.47
C THR A 80 7.49 18.94 -5.50
N SER A 81 6.15 18.98 -5.47
CA SER A 81 5.35 19.86 -6.34
C SER A 81 5.50 21.35 -6.02
N SER A 82 5.84 21.68 -4.77
CA SER A 82 6.04 23.06 -4.34
C SER A 82 7.45 23.56 -4.68
N ASP A 83 8.43 22.64 -4.71
CA ASP A 83 9.85 22.95 -4.92
C ASP A 83 10.24 22.97 -6.42
N ASN A 84 9.55 22.20 -7.28
CA ASN A 84 9.87 22.09 -8.72
C ASN A 84 8.75 22.66 -9.59
N LYS A 85 8.97 23.86 -10.16
CA LYS A 85 8.06 24.53 -11.12
C LYS A 85 8.13 23.99 -12.55
N GLU A 86 9.08 23.11 -12.87
CA GLU A 86 9.51 22.87 -14.26
C GLU A 86 9.17 21.49 -14.86
N GLU A 87 8.69 20.52 -14.08
CA GLU A 87 8.19 19.27 -14.67
C GLU A 87 6.66 19.30 -14.68
N ASN A 88 6.06 19.27 -15.88
CA ASN A 88 4.66 18.89 -16.10
C ASN A 88 4.45 17.41 -15.70
N LEU A 89 4.75 17.08 -14.45
CA LEU A 89 4.44 15.78 -13.88
C LEU A 89 2.94 15.71 -13.72
N ASP A 90 2.33 14.66 -14.29
CA ASP A 90 0.94 14.34 -13.98
C ASP A 90 0.84 13.78 -12.56
N LEU A 91 0.90 14.71 -11.59
CA LEU A 91 0.74 14.42 -10.18
C LEU A 91 -0.63 13.80 -9.89
N SER A 92 -1.64 14.12 -10.70
CA SER A 92 -2.98 13.56 -10.56
C SER A 92 -2.97 12.05 -10.79
N THR A 93 -2.27 11.60 -11.84
CA THR A 93 -2.07 10.18 -12.11
C THR A 93 -1.28 9.50 -11.00
N LEU A 94 -0.19 10.11 -10.50
CA LEU A 94 0.55 9.57 -9.34
C LEU A 94 -0.30 9.42 -8.08
N PHE A 95 -1.11 10.43 -7.75
CA PHE A 95 -2.02 10.36 -6.61
C PHE A 95 -3.09 9.28 -6.80
N LEU A 96 -3.65 9.15 -8.00
CA LEU A 96 -4.64 8.12 -8.32
C LEU A 96 -4.04 6.72 -8.19
N VAL A 97 -2.86 6.51 -8.78
CA VAL A 97 -2.15 5.23 -8.71
C VAL A 97 -1.81 4.89 -7.26
N ASN A 98 -1.29 5.84 -6.48
CA ASN A 98 -1.03 5.63 -5.06
C ASN A 98 -2.30 5.23 -4.30
N ARG A 99 -3.41 5.94 -4.51
CA ARG A 99 -4.68 5.63 -3.86
C ARG A 99 -5.16 4.21 -4.18
N LEU A 100 -5.13 3.82 -5.46
CA LEU A 100 -5.56 2.49 -5.90
C LEU A 100 -4.62 1.39 -5.39
N PHE A 101 -3.31 1.65 -5.37
CA PHE A 101 -2.30 0.77 -4.80
C PHE A 101 -2.53 0.57 -3.30
N THR A 102 -2.63 1.65 -2.52
CA THR A 102 -2.91 1.61 -1.07
C THR A 102 -4.20 0.86 -0.79
N GLN A 103 -5.27 1.14 -1.54
CA GLN A 103 -6.54 0.42 -1.40
C GLN A 103 -6.38 -1.07 -1.67
N ALA A 104 -5.63 -1.46 -2.69
CA ALA A 104 -5.42 -2.86 -3.02
C ALA A 104 -4.61 -3.59 -1.91
N CYS A 105 -3.59 -2.93 -1.35
CA CYS A 105 -2.84 -3.40 -0.19
C CYS A 105 -3.74 -3.59 1.05
N ARG A 106 -4.56 -2.60 1.40
CA ARG A 106 -5.55 -2.72 2.49
C ARG A 106 -6.48 -3.91 2.28
N MET A 107 -6.99 -4.09 1.06
CA MET A 107 -7.87 -5.21 0.76
C MET A 107 -7.18 -6.58 0.89
N PHE A 108 -5.87 -6.68 0.65
CA PHE A 108 -5.14 -7.92 0.93
C PHE A 108 -5.11 -8.20 2.44
N ILE A 109 -4.77 -7.19 3.24
CA ILE A 109 -4.73 -7.30 4.71
C ILE A 109 -6.10 -7.67 5.28
N PHE A 110 -7.18 -7.01 4.84
CA PHE A 110 -8.53 -7.33 5.30
C PHE A 110 -8.89 -8.80 5.09
N SER A 111 -8.35 -9.42 4.06
CA SER A 111 -8.70 -10.81 3.76
C SER A 111 -7.76 -11.82 4.33
N MET A 112 -6.58 -11.40 4.73
CA MET A 112 -5.81 -12.17 5.69
C MET A 112 -6.50 -12.17 7.04
N LYS A 113 -6.96 -11.01 7.52
CA LYS A 113 -7.76 -10.89 8.74
C LYS A 113 -8.93 -11.88 8.71
N ASP A 114 -9.73 -11.86 7.65
CA ASP A 114 -10.91 -12.75 7.52
C ASP A 114 -10.56 -14.25 7.51
N VAL A 115 -9.35 -14.64 7.10
CA VAL A 115 -8.93 -16.04 6.99
C VAL A 115 -8.20 -16.53 8.24
N LEU A 116 -7.41 -15.67 8.88
CA LEU A 116 -6.47 -16.05 9.94
C LEU A 116 -7.00 -15.75 11.33
N LEU A 117 -7.74 -14.66 11.50
CA LEU A 117 -8.17 -14.22 12.81
C LEU A 117 -9.50 -14.83 13.22
N THR A 118 -9.65 -15.07 14.52
CA THR A 118 -10.95 -15.41 15.11
C THR A 118 -11.94 -14.25 14.95
N GLN A 119 -13.22 -14.53 15.16
CA GLN A 119 -14.26 -13.51 15.07
C GLN A 119 -14.04 -12.36 16.06
N GLU A 120 -13.59 -12.67 17.29
CA GLU A 120 -13.28 -11.66 18.31
C GLU A 120 -12.14 -10.74 17.86
N LYS A 121 -11.04 -11.32 17.36
CA LYS A 121 -9.89 -10.55 16.84
C LYS A 121 -10.21 -9.78 15.57
N THR A 122 -11.11 -10.30 14.73
CA THR A 122 -11.61 -9.59 13.55
C THR A 122 -12.37 -8.32 13.95
N ILE A 123 -13.25 -8.40 14.95
CA ILE A 123 -13.98 -7.24 15.48
C ILE A 123 -13.00 -6.24 16.12
N ALA A 124 -12.02 -6.73 16.88
CA ALA A 124 -10.98 -5.87 17.46
C ALA A 124 -10.14 -5.16 16.39
N PHE A 125 -9.79 -5.87 15.31
CA PHE A 125 -9.09 -5.30 14.17
C PHE A 125 -9.92 -4.19 13.52
N ASP A 126 -11.18 -4.45 13.22
CA ASP A 126 -12.05 -3.48 12.53
C ASP A 126 -12.19 -2.19 13.35
N LYS A 127 -12.32 -2.28 14.67
CA LYS A 127 -12.31 -1.12 15.58
C LYS A 127 -10.97 -0.38 15.60
N ALA A 128 -9.85 -1.09 15.48
CA ALA A 128 -8.52 -0.50 15.54
C ALA A 128 -8.14 0.24 14.25
N VAL A 129 -8.78 -0.08 13.12
CA VAL A 129 -8.49 0.51 11.80
C VAL A 129 -9.59 1.44 11.28
N GLU A 130 -10.61 1.71 12.11
CA GLU A 130 -11.61 2.73 11.81
C GLU A 130 -10.94 4.11 11.61
N PRO A 131 -11.31 4.89 10.58
CA PRO A 131 -10.71 6.19 10.25
C PRO A 131 -10.88 7.26 11.33
#